data_AF-A0A1Y2VQW0-F1
#
_entry.id   AF-A0A1Y2VQW0-F1
#
_cell.length_a   1.000
_cell.length_b   1.000
_cell.length_c   1.000
_cell.angle_alpha   90.00
_cell.angle_beta   90.00
_cell.angle_gamma   90.00
#
_symmetry.space_group_name_H-M   'P 1'
#
loop_
_entity.id
_entity.type
_entity.pdbx_description
1 polymer ?
#
loop_
_entity_poly.entity_id
_entity_poly.type
_entity_poly.pdbx_seq_one_letter_code
_entity_poly.pdbx_strand_id
1 'polypeptide(L)'
;MATQNHSKIDITVFRGWEDTGKYVWSPYVVKLEARLRFAGVRYVTSAGSLSEAPKGKIPYIEYRKSSSVPEKDSQSRQLLSDSALIAKTLAEWDVIPDLNAALEPSQRLHDLALTALLENKLDYSLWAILYPMRVVIGLLVHCKISAMLDGQGTGCFTPEEIKASRLEIWEGLNAQLVESRSNSKAGSDEPFWILGGDQPTEADTSLFGFVISALICFAGPDCQKEIRGFPALLDYAERIHNRYFPDYEKWPA
;
A
#
# COMPACT_ATOMS: atom_id res chain seq x y z
N MET A 1 7.09 31.85 -27.28
CA MET A 1 7.26 30.41 -27.51
C MET A 1 8.29 29.91 -26.52
N ALA A 2 7.86 29.23 -25.45
CA ALA A 2 8.76 28.58 -24.49
C ALA A 2 8.55 27.08 -24.62
N THR A 3 9.52 26.39 -25.21
CA THR A 3 9.58 24.93 -25.31
C THR A 3 9.77 24.35 -23.91
N GLN A 4 8.70 23.85 -23.29
CA GLN A 4 8.80 23.03 -22.09
C GLN A 4 9.48 21.71 -22.47
N ASN A 5 10.74 21.60 -22.10
CA ASN A 5 11.55 20.40 -22.25
C ASN A 5 11.02 19.36 -21.25
N HIS A 6 10.01 18.58 -21.63
CA HIS A 6 9.47 17.52 -20.80
C HIS A 6 10.50 16.39 -20.73
N SER A 7 11.31 16.35 -19.66
CA SER A 7 12.11 15.17 -19.36
C SER A 7 11.17 13.97 -19.24
N LYS A 8 11.37 12.96 -20.08
CA LYS A 8 10.55 11.74 -20.03
C LYS A 8 10.95 10.94 -18.79
N ILE A 9 10.03 10.85 -17.84
CA ILE A 9 10.16 10.03 -16.64
C ILE A 9 9.52 8.68 -16.91
N ASP A 10 10.31 7.62 -16.77
CA ASP A 10 9.84 6.24 -16.86
C ASP A 10 9.98 5.58 -15.47
N ILE A 11 8.86 5.11 -14.92
CA ILE A 11 8.81 4.39 -13.63
C ILE A 11 8.31 2.97 -13.89
N THR A 12 9.09 1.98 -13.44
CA THR A 12 8.69 0.58 -13.41
C THR A 12 8.52 0.13 -11.97
N VAL A 13 7.33 -0.36 -11.63
CA VAL A 13 7.00 -0.93 -10.32
C VAL A 13 7.16 -2.44 -10.36
N PHE A 14 8.03 -2.97 -9.51
CA PHE A 14 8.26 -4.40 -9.35
C PHE A 14 7.44 -4.93 -8.18
N ARG A 15 6.52 -5.84 -8.49
CA ARG A 15 5.49 -6.33 -7.55
C ARG A 15 5.49 -7.84 -7.33
N GLY A 16 6.50 -8.54 -7.85
CA GLY A 16 6.68 -9.99 -7.67
C GLY A 16 5.93 -10.89 -8.65
N TRP A 17 4.87 -10.39 -9.31
CA TRP A 17 4.02 -11.17 -10.22
C TRP A 17 3.83 -10.43 -11.56
N GLU A 18 3.69 -11.18 -12.65
CA GLU A 18 3.52 -10.61 -14.01
C GLU A 18 2.08 -10.19 -14.32
N ASP A 19 1.08 -10.67 -13.58
CA ASP A 19 -0.36 -10.52 -13.87
C ASP A 19 -0.84 -9.06 -13.92
N THR A 20 -0.77 -8.41 -15.07
CA THR A 20 -1.19 -7.00 -15.25
C THR A 20 -2.70 -6.86 -15.03
N GLY A 21 -3.13 -5.73 -14.46
CA GLY A 21 -4.56 -5.49 -14.23
C GLY A 21 -5.13 -6.29 -13.06
N LYS A 22 -4.29 -6.79 -12.15
CA LYS A 22 -4.72 -7.51 -10.94
C LYS A 22 -4.01 -6.97 -9.71
N TYR A 23 -4.75 -6.93 -8.61
CA TYR A 23 -4.18 -6.68 -7.29
C TYR A 23 -3.31 -7.86 -6.84
N VAL A 24 -2.28 -7.56 -6.04
CA VAL A 24 -1.40 -8.57 -5.44
C VAL A 24 -1.55 -8.57 -3.92
N TRP A 25 -1.27 -9.71 -3.29
CA TRP A 25 -1.48 -9.90 -1.86
C TRP A 25 -0.62 -9.02 -0.94
N SER A 26 0.40 -8.35 -1.44
CA SER A 26 1.22 -7.47 -0.61
C SER A 26 0.53 -6.12 -0.46
N PRO A 27 0.10 -5.72 0.76
CA PRO A 27 -0.53 -4.42 0.97
C PRO A 27 0.41 -3.26 0.60
N TYR A 28 1.73 -3.45 0.79
CA TYR A 28 2.73 -2.45 0.45
C TYR A 28 2.84 -2.19 -1.06
N VAL A 29 2.61 -3.20 -1.91
CA VAL A 29 2.53 -3.00 -3.35
C VAL A 29 1.31 -2.16 -3.70
N VAL A 30 0.13 -2.56 -3.21
CA VAL A 30 -1.12 -1.85 -3.49
C VAL A 30 -1.07 -0.42 -2.96
N LYS A 31 -0.48 -0.21 -1.77
CA LYS A 31 -0.19 1.10 -1.20
C LYS A 31 0.66 1.96 -2.14
N LEU A 32 1.78 1.43 -2.65
CA LEU A 32 2.65 2.17 -3.55
C LEU A 32 1.95 2.51 -4.88
N GLU A 33 1.21 1.57 -5.45
CA GLU A 33 0.45 1.80 -6.67
C GLU A 33 -0.66 2.85 -6.46
N ALA A 34 -1.37 2.80 -5.33
CA ALA A 34 -2.33 3.82 -4.94
C ALA A 34 -1.66 5.19 -4.82
N ARG A 35 -0.49 5.28 -4.17
CA ARG A 35 0.27 6.52 -4.04
C ARG A 35 0.65 7.14 -5.38
N LEU A 36 1.11 6.34 -6.33
CA LEU A 36 1.45 6.79 -7.68
C LEU A 36 0.22 7.24 -8.47
N ARG A 37 -0.90 6.52 -8.35
CA ARG A 37 -2.16 6.85 -9.03
C ARG A 37 -2.84 8.07 -8.44
N PHE A 38 -2.82 8.25 -7.13
CA PHE A 38 -3.33 9.46 -6.48
C PHE A 38 -2.54 10.70 -6.91
N ALA A 39 -1.23 10.55 -7.14
CA ALA A 39 -0.38 11.57 -7.72
C ALA A 39 -0.56 11.77 -9.24
N GLY A 40 -1.36 10.95 -9.92
CA GLY A 40 -1.55 11.02 -11.37
C GLY A 40 -0.31 10.64 -12.20
N VAL A 41 0.66 9.92 -11.59
CA VAL A 41 1.91 9.54 -12.24
C VAL A 41 1.76 8.22 -12.99
N ARG A 42 2.23 8.21 -14.25
CA ARG A 42 2.25 7.00 -15.08
C ARG A 42 3.39 6.09 -14.67
N TYR A 43 3.10 4.79 -14.59
CA TYR A 43 4.08 3.75 -14.32
C TYR A 43 3.71 2.48 -15.09
N VAL A 44 4.68 1.56 -15.20
CA VAL A 44 4.47 0.23 -15.75
C VAL A 44 4.73 -0.79 -14.65
N THR A 45 4.02 -1.90 -14.64
CA THR A 45 4.28 -3.00 -13.70
C THR A 45 5.14 -4.07 -14.37
N SER A 46 6.00 -4.71 -13.58
CA SER A 46 6.79 -5.87 -14.00
C SER A 46 6.83 -6.90 -12.88
N ALA A 47 7.00 -8.16 -13.24
CA ALA A 47 7.55 -9.10 -12.27
C ALA A 47 8.95 -8.63 -11.90
N GLY A 48 9.25 -8.69 -10.62
CA GLY A 48 10.58 -8.46 -10.09
C GLY A 48 10.89 -9.55 -9.09
N SER A 49 12.17 -9.88 -8.95
CA SER A 49 12.61 -10.92 -8.02
C SER A 49 13.10 -10.31 -6.71
N LEU A 50 12.94 -11.04 -5.60
CA LEU A 50 13.51 -10.62 -4.31
C LEU A 50 15.04 -10.50 -4.36
N SER A 51 15.70 -11.27 -5.24
CA SER A 51 17.16 -11.21 -5.45
C SER A 51 17.62 -9.91 -6.12
N GLU A 52 16.77 -9.27 -6.91
CA GLU A 52 17.08 -8.02 -7.61
C GLU A 52 16.66 -6.78 -6.81
N ALA A 53 15.84 -6.98 -5.77
CA ALA A 53 15.42 -5.89 -4.89
C ALA A 53 16.60 -5.39 -4.05
N PRO A 54 16.94 -4.09 -4.07
CA PRO A 54 18.06 -3.52 -3.30
C PRO A 54 18.10 -3.88 -1.81
N LYS A 55 16.93 -4.07 -1.19
CA LYS A 55 16.78 -4.45 0.22
C LYS A 55 16.21 -5.85 0.44
N GLY A 56 16.10 -6.66 -0.62
CA GLY A 56 15.45 -7.97 -0.56
C GLY A 56 13.96 -7.90 -0.19
N LYS A 57 13.30 -6.79 -0.52
CA LYS A 57 11.88 -6.53 -0.21
C LYS A 57 11.12 -6.01 -1.42
N ILE A 58 9.86 -6.40 -1.53
CA ILE A 58 8.88 -5.92 -2.51
C ILE A 58 7.88 -5.02 -1.77
N PRO A 59 7.38 -3.92 -2.36
CA PRO A 59 7.72 -3.41 -3.69
C PRO A 59 9.08 -2.70 -3.75
N TYR A 60 9.62 -2.64 -4.96
CA TYR A 60 10.68 -1.71 -5.34
C TYR A 60 10.37 -1.11 -6.72
N ILE A 61 10.98 0.03 -7.03
CA ILE A 61 10.83 0.69 -8.32
C ILE A 61 12.17 0.87 -8.99
N GLU A 62 12.12 0.90 -10.31
CA GLU A 62 13.15 1.48 -11.15
C GLU A 62 12.66 2.82 -11.68
N TYR A 63 13.45 3.86 -11.42
CA TYR A 63 13.24 5.20 -11.92
C TYR A 63 14.30 5.53 -12.97
N ARG A 64 13.86 5.98 -14.15
CA ARG A 64 14.73 6.48 -15.21
C ARG A 64 14.29 7.89 -15.63
N LYS A 65 15.24 8.81 -15.63
CA LYS A 65 15.05 10.17 -16.17
C LYS A 65 15.81 10.27 -17.48
N SER A 66 15.09 10.39 -18.60
CA SER A 66 15.72 10.61 -19.90
C SER A 66 15.96 12.11 -20.10
N SER A 67 17.22 12.51 -20.08
CA SER A 67 17.66 13.86 -20.45
C SER A 67 17.90 13.93 -21.96
N SER A 68 17.43 15.00 -22.62
CA SER A 68 17.59 15.24 -24.06
C SER A 68 19.03 15.62 -24.48
N VAL A 69 20.02 15.42 -23.61
CA VAL A 69 21.43 15.73 -23.84
C VAL A 69 22.19 14.40 -23.89
N PRO A 70 22.99 14.14 -24.95
CA PRO A 70 23.83 12.95 -25.01
C PRO A 70 25.05 13.16 -24.10
N GLU A 71 24.85 13.03 -22.79
CA GLU A 71 25.98 12.91 -21.86
C GLU A 71 26.52 11.48 -21.86
N LYS A 72 27.85 11.41 -21.87
CA LYS A 72 28.67 10.20 -21.97
C LYS A 72 28.69 9.34 -20.69
N ASP A 73 27.82 9.61 -19.73
CA ASP A 73 27.67 8.78 -18.54
C ASP A 73 26.25 8.23 -18.45
N SER A 74 26.20 6.90 -18.30
CA SER A 74 25.03 6.06 -18.14
C SER A 74 23.87 6.77 -17.41
N GLN A 75 22.82 7.05 -18.17
CA GLN A 75 21.56 7.67 -17.73
C GLN A 75 21.10 7.14 -16.36
N SER A 76 20.75 8.08 -15.48
CA SER A 76 20.42 7.94 -14.05
C SER A 76 19.31 6.92 -13.76
N ARG A 77 19.64 5.64 -13.81
CA ARG A 77 18.82 4.53 -13.34
C ARG A 77 18.94 4.46 -11.82
N GLN A 78 17.84 4.67 -11.11
CA GLN A 78 17.80 4.52 -9.65
C GLN A 78 16.84 3.41 -9.25
N LEU A 79 17.30 2.51 -8.39
CA LEU A 79 16.48 1.47 -7.79
C LEU A 79 16.15 1.89 -6.35
N LEU A 80 14.86 2.01 -6.05
CA LEU A 80 14.35 2.40 -4.74
C LEU A 80 13.50 1.26 -4.18
N SER A 81 13.69 0.93 -2.91
CA SER A 81 12.91 -0.10 -2.20
C SER A 81 12.20 0.51 -1.00
N ASP A 82 11.15 -0.19 -0.54
CA ASP A 82 10.27 0.21 0.55
C ASP A 82 9.26 1.30 0.13
N SER A 83 7.97 1.00 0.27
CA SER A 83 6.90 1.86 -0.27
C SER A 83 6.93 3.30 0.30
N ALA A 84 7.22 3.46 1.60
CA ALA A 84 7.28 4.76 2.25
C ALA A 84 8.52 5.54 1.84
N LEU A 85 9.68 4.87 1.78
CA LEU A 85 10.92 5.51 1.32
C LEU A 85 10.85 5.91 -0.15
N ILE A 86 10.24 5.07 -1.00
CA ILE A 86 10.00 5.38 -2.41
C ILE A 86 9.16 6.64 -2.55
N ALA A 87 8.00 6.70 -1.86
CA ALA A 87 7.12 7.85 -1.92
C ALA A 87 7.84 9.13 -1.45
N LYS A 88 8.57 9.06 -0.33
CA LYS A 88 9.36 10.18 0.19
C LYS A 88 10.40 10.66 -0.82
N THR A 89 11.17 9.73 -1.40
CA THR A 89 12.23 10.07 -2.36
C THR A 89 11.67 10.69 -3.63
N LEU A 90 10.56 10.14 -4.15
CA LEU A 90 9.89 10.71 -5.32
C LEU A 90 9.30 12.09 -5.04
N ALA A 91 8.80 12.35 -3.83
CA ALA A 91 8.33 13.66 -3.41
C ALA A 91 9.49 14.66 -3.28
N GLU A 92 10.62 14.25 -2.70
CA GLU A 92 11.83 15.07 -2.63
C GLU A 92 12.39 15.44 -4.03
N TRP A 93 12.17 14.58 -5.03
CA TRP A 93 12.54 14.82 -6.43
C TRP A 93 11.48 15.56 -7.25
N ASP A 94 10.39 16.01 -6.62
CA ASP A 94 9.27 16.71 -7.27
C ASP A 94 8.62 15.89 -8.39
N VAL A 95 8.67 14.55 -8.27
CA VAL A 95 8.02 13.61 -9.21
C VAL A 95 6.57 13.38 -8.83
N ILE A 96 6.29 13.34 -7.52
CA ILE A 96 4.93 13.24 -6.96
C ILE A 96 4.73 14.35 -5.92
N PRO A 97 3.51 14.89 -5.75
CA PRO A 97 3.24 15.85 -4.68
C PRO A 97 3.28 15.18 -3.31
N ASP A 98 3.60 15.95 -2.26
CA ASP A 98 3.37 15.54 -0.86
C ASP A 98 1.86 15.61 -0.56
N LEU A 99 1.23 14.44 -0.36
CA LEU A 99 -0.21 14.34 -0.07
C LEU A 99 -0.58 14.99 1.26
N ASN A 100 0.37 15.01 2.21
CA ASN A 100 0.14 15.53 3.55
C ASN A 100 0.50 17.03 3.67
N ALA A 101 0.90 17.68 2.58
CA ALA A 101 1.35 19.08 2.58
C ALA A 101 0.26 20.05 3.07
N ALA A 102 -0.99 19.79 2.72
CA ALA A 102 -2.14 20.63 3.08
C ALA A 102 -2.74 20.33 4.48
N LEU A 103 -2.21 19.32 5.19
CA LEU A 103 -2.75 18.90 6.48
C LEU A 103 -2.20 19.74 7.63
N GLU A 104 -3.07 20.09 8.58
CA GLU A 104 -2.68 20.69 9.84
C GLU A 104 -1.81 19.73 10.67
N PRO A 105 -0.94 20.22 11.58
CA PRO A 105 -0.04 19.37 12.36
C PRO A 105 -0.74 18.21 13.10
N SER A 106 -1.93 18.44 13.65
CA SER A 106 -2.72 17.40 14.31
C SER A 106 -3.20 16.32 13.33
N GLN A 107 -3.64 16.72 12.14
CA GLN A 107 -4.09 15.80 11.11
C GLN A 107 -2.92 14.97 10.55
N ARG A 108 -1.74 15.59 10.38
CA ARG A 108 -0.51 14.88 10.01
C ARG A 108 -0.12 13.82 11.04
N LEU A 109 -0.31 14.11 12.33
CA LEU A 109 -0.07 13.13 13.39
C LEU A 109 -1.08 11.98 13.33
N HIS A 110 -2.37 12.28 13.09
CA HIS A 110 -3.40 11.25 12.93
C HIS A 110 -3.11 10.36 11.70
N ASP A 111 -2.71 10.95 10.58
CA ASP A 111 -2.30 10.23 9.37
C ASP A 111 -1.13 9.26 9.64
N LEU A 112 -0.09 9.76 10.33
CA LEU A 112 1.07 8.95 10.71
C LEU A 112 0.66 7.83 11.68
N ALA A 113 -0.18 8.12 12.66
CA ALA A 113 -0.66 7.15 13.64
C ALA A 113 -1.49 6.04 12.97
N LEU A 114 -2.39 6.40 12.04
CA LEU A 114 -3.17 5.44 11.26
C LEU A 114 -2.25 4.58 10.38
N THR A 115 -1.31 5.19 9.67
CA THR A 115 -0.35 4.44 8.85
C THR A 115 0.45 3.45 9.70
N ALA A 116 0.96 3.88 10.86
CA ALA A 116 1.70 3.02 11.77
C ALA A 116 0.82 1.91 12.37
N LEU A 117 -0.44 2.20 12.69
CA LEU A 117 -1.40 1.22 13.20
C LEU A 117 -1.63 0.12 12.16
N LEU A 118 -1.93 0.51 10.92
CA LEU A 118 -2.18 -0.43 9.81
C LEU A 118 -0.95 -1.30 9.54
N GLU A 119 0.22 -0.69 9.39
CA GLU A 119 1.46 -1.42 9.04
C GLU A 119 1.94 -2.35 10.16
N ASN A 120 1.77 -1.99 11.43
CA ASN A 120 2.25 -2.83 12.53
C ASN A 120 1.22 -3.86 13.02
N LYS A 121 -0.07 -3.62 12.83
CA LYS A 121 -1.14 -4.48 13.39
C LYS A 121 -1.90 -5.29 12.33
N LEU A 122 -1.90 -4.86 11.08
CA LEU A 122 -2.66 -5.50 10.00
C LEU A 122 -1.78 -6.10 8.90
N ASP A 123 -0.47 -6.24 9.14
CA ASP A 123 0.43 -6.90 8.18
C ASP A 123 0.21 -8.42 8.14
N TYR A 124 -0.57 -8.86 7.15
CA TYR A 124 -0.83 -10.26 6.86
C TYR A 124 0.33 -10.96 6.11
N SER A 125 1.37 -10.22 5.69
CA SER A 125 2.47 -10.76 4.85
C SER A 125 3.22 -11.90 5.52
N LEU A 126 3.32 -11.90 6.85
CA LEU A 126 3.93 -12.97 7.64
C LEU A 126 3.12 -14.28 7.62
N TRP A 127 1.79 -14.19 7.47
CA TRP A 127 0.89 -15.35 7.50
C TRP A 127 0.71 -16.02 6.12
N ALA A 128 1.09 -15.35 5.03
CA ALA A 128 0.78 -15.74 3.65
C ALA A 128 1.78 -16.70 2.97
N ILE A 129 2.78 -17.25 3.66
CA ILE A 129 3.77 -18.16 3.05
C ILE A 129 3.04 -19.43 2.53
N LEU A 130 3.29 -19.89 1.29
CA LEU A 130 2.64 -21.07 0.68
C LEU A 130 3.29 -22.42 1.14
N TYR A 131 2.54 -23.53 1.16
CA TYR A 131 2.94 -24.82 1.78
C TYR A 131 3.76 -25.79 0.87
N PRO A 132 4.87 -25.34 0.26
CA PRO A 132 6.10 -26.06 0.62
C PRO A 132 7.23 -25.13 1.05
N MET A 133 7.13 -23.85 0.74
CA MET A 133 8.04 -22.82 1.26
C MET A 133 7.85 -22.63 2.77
N ARG A 134 6.64 -22.83 3.32
CA ARG A 134 6.39 -22.86 4.78
C ARG A 134 7.26 -23.85 5.54
N VAL A 135 7.69 -24.96 4.93
CA VAL A 135 8.48 -25.97 5.67
C VAL A 135 9.95 -25.56 5.72
N VAL A 136 10.51 -25.14 4.59
CA VAL A 136 11.94 -24.79 4.47
C VAL A 136 12.24 -23.39 5.01
N ILE A 137 11.46 -22.39 4.60
CA ILE A 137 11.57 -21.02 5.13
C ILE A 137 11.06 -21.01 6.56
N GLY A 138 9.99 -21.74 6.88
CA GLY A 138 9.42 -21.76 8.23
C GLY A 138 10.38 -22.25 9.30
N LEU A 139 11.29 -23.20 9.08
CA LEU A 139 12.26 -23.56 10.12
C LEU A 139 13.26 -22.44 10.45
N LEU A 140 13.77 -21.74 9.43
CA LEU A 140 14.74 -20.65 9.60
C LEU A 140 14.08 -19.35 10.07
N VAL A 141 12.86 -19.09 9.58
CA VAL A 141 12.06 -17.91 9.90
C VAL A 141 11.33 -18.09 11.22
N HIS A 142 10.86 -19.29 11.60
CA HIS A 142 10.28 -19.55 12.93
C HIS A 142 11.28 -19.29 14.04
N CYS A 143 12.54 -19.75 13.93
CA CYS A 143 13.54 -19.44 14.96
C CYS A 143 13.79 -17.93 15.10
N LYS A 144 13.82 -17.19 13.99
CA LYS A 144 14.01 -15.72 14.01
C LYS A 144 12.75 -14.96 14.45
N ILE A 145 11.57 -15.39 14.01
CA ILE A 145 10.28 -14.80 14.35
C ILE A 145 9.94 -15.11 15.80
N SER A 146 10.08 -16.35 16.29
CA SER A 146 9.86 -16.68 17.71
C SER A 146 10.80 -15.88 18.60
N ALA A 147 12.09 -15.79 18.27
CA ALA A 147 13.03 -14.95 19.02
C ALA A 147 12.69 -13.44 18.96
N MET A 148 12.12 -12.95 17.85
CA MET A 148 11.66 -11.57 17.70
C MET A 148 10.32 -11.31 18.42
N LEU A 149 9.37 -12.24 18.35
CA LEU A 149 8.06 -12.18 19.01
C LEU A 149 8.20 -12.28 20.53
N ASP A 150 9.14 -13.09 21.01
CA ASP A 150 9.53 -13.17 22.42
C ASP A 150 10.21 -11.86 22.87
N GLY A 151 11.04 -11.23 22.02
CA GLY A 151 11.69 -9.95 22.30
C GLY A 151 10.76 -8.72 22.25
N GLN A 152 9.65 -8.79 21.52
CA GLN A 152 8.64 -7.71 21.39
C GLN A 152 7.44 -7.88 22.35
N GLY A 153 7.38 -8.96 23.12
CA GLY A 153 6.25 -9.27 24.02
C GLY A 153 4.97 -9.74 23.29
N THR A 154 5.01 -9.85 21.97
CA THR A 154 3.90 -10.35 21.13
C THR A 154 3.74 -11.86 21.14
N GLY A 155 4.76 -12.61 21.60
CA GLY A 155 4.68 -14.07 21.81
C GLY A 155 3.71 -14.48 22.94
N CYS A 156 3.21 -13.53 23.72
CA CYS A 156 2.27 -13.77 24.81
C CYS A 156 0.80 -13.79 24.38
N PHE A 157 0.47 -13.36 23.15
CA PHE A 157 -0.91 -13.28 22.69
C PHE A 157 -1.35 -14.55 21.98
N THR A 158 -2.55 -15.02 22.30
CA THR A 158 -3.16 -16.15 21.58
C THR A 158 -3.59 -15.71 20.18
N PRO A 159 -3.72 -16.64 19.21
CA PRO A 159 -4.30 -16.33 17.90
C PRO A 159 -5.68 -15.65 17.99
N GLU A 160 -6.47 -15.98 19.02
CA GLU A 160 -7.77 -15.39 19.31
C GLU A 160 -7.65 -13.93 19.77
N GLU A 161 -6.70 -13.60 20.65
CA GLU A 161 -6.44 -12.22 21.09
C GLU A 161 -5.94 -11.35 19.93
N ILE A 162 -5.09 -11.90 19.07
CA ILE A 162 -4.65 -11.21 17.85
C ILE A 162 -5.84 -10.96 16.92
N LYS A 163 -6.73 -11.95 16.74
CA LYS A 163 -7.95 -11.81 15.93
C LYS A 163 -8.88 -10.74 16.50
N ALA A 164 -9.12 -10.74 17.81
CA ALA A 164 -9.94 -9.74 18.49
C ALA A 164 -9.37 -8.32 18.32
N SER A 165 -8.07 -8.15 18.54
CA SER A 165 -7.41 -6.85 18.35
C SER A 165 -7.49 -6.34 16.91
N ARG A 166 -7.36 -7.22 15.90
CA ARG A 166 -7.56 -6.84 14.50
C ARG A 166 -9.01 -6.43 14.22
N LEU A 167 -9.97 -7.15 14.77
CA LEU A 167 -11.39 -6.84 14.59
C LEU A 167 -11.73 -5.46 15.16
N GLU A 168 -11.24 -5.16 16.37
CA GLU A 168 -11.41 -3.85 17.01
C GLU A 168 -10.85 -2.71 16.14
N ILE A 169 -9.69 -2.93 15.51
CA ILE A 169 -9.11 -1.96 14.56
C ILE A 169 -10.02 -1.76 13.35
N TRP A 170 -10.53 -2.85 12.76
CA TRP A 170 -11.45 -2.75 11.61
C TRP A 170 -12.78 -2.09 11.97
N GLU A 171 -13.31 -2.35 13.16
CA GLU A 171 -14.50 -1.68 13.69
C GLU A 171 -14.27 -0.17 13.83
N GLY A 172 -13.14 0.23 14.43
CA GLY A 172 -12.77 1.64 14.57
C GLY A 172 -12.59 2.34 13.22
N LEU A 173 -11.93 1.69 12.26
CA LEU A 173 -11.77 2.22 10.90
C LEU A 173 -13.10 2.34 10.17
N ASN A 174 -13.98 1.35 10.30
CA ASN A 174 -15.32 1.39 9.71
C ASN A 174 -16.15 2.54 10.31
N ALA A 175 -16.12 2.72 11.63
CA ALA A 175 -16.80 3.84 12.30
C ALA A 175 -16.28 5.19 11.81
N GLN A 176 -14.96 5.35 11.71
CA GLN A 176 -14.34 6.56 11.16
C GLN A 176 -14.75 6.82 9.71
N LEU A 177 -14.81 5.78 8.86
CA LEU A 177 -15.24 5.92 7.48
C LEU A 177 -16.72 6.31 7.35
N VAL A 178 -17.59 5.80 8.23
CA VAL A 178 -19.01 6.22 8.26
C VAL A 178 -19.12 7.71 8.59
N GLU A 179 -18.35 8.18 9.56
CA GLU A 179 -18.31 9.61 9.92
C GLU A 179 -17.74 10.45 8.77
N SER A 180 -16.59 10.06 8.23
CA SER A 180 -15.94 10.77 7.13
C SER A 180 -16.81 10.80 5.87
N ARG A 181 -17.55 9.73 5.57
CA ARG A 181 -18.53 9.68 4.47
C ARG A 181 -19.69 10.63 4.71
N SER A 182 -20.19 10.73 5.94
CA SER A 182 -21.31 11.60 6.29
C SER A 182 -20.93 13.08 6.22
N ASN A 183 -19.68 13.40 6.54
CA ASN A 183 -19.14 14.76 6.49
C ASN A 183 -18.54 15.12 5.12
N SER A 184 -18.37 14.14 4.24
CA SER A 184 -17.79 14.36 2.92
C SER A 184 -18.73 15.17 2.03
N LYS A 185 -18.15 16.06 1.24
CA LYS A 185 -18.84 16.77 0.16
C LYS A 185 -18.84 15.97 -1.16
N ALA A 186 -18.17 14.82 -1.18
CA ALA A 186 -18.07 13.96 -2.35
C ALA A 186 -19.45 13.47 -2.78
N GLY A 187 -19.67 13.36 -4.09
CA GLY A 187 -20.88 12.76 -4.64
C GLY A 187 -21.09 11.31 -4.19
N SER A 188 -22.27 10.76 -4.47
CA SER A 188 -22.61 9.37 -4.09
C SER A 188 -21.63 8.34 -4.65
N ASP A 189 -20.94 8.65 -5.75
CA ASP A 189 -20.06 7.72 -6.47
C ASP A 189 -18.58 8.18 -6.43
N GLU A 190 -18.29 9.32 -5.80
CA GLU A 190 -16.93 9.83 -5.70
C GLU A 190 -16.21 9.25 -4.47
N PRO A 191 -14.87 9.07 -4.54
CA PRO A 191 -14.08 8.70 -3.38
C PRO A 191 -14.22 9.72 -2.25
N PHE A 192 -14.19 9.22 -1.03
CA PHE A 192 -14.06 10.00 0.19
C PHE A 192 -12.85 9.47 0.97
N TRP A 193 -12.32 10.29 1.88
CA TRP A 193 -11.02 10.04 2.52
C TRP A 193 -11.16 9.82 4.02
N ILE A 194 -10.28 9.02 4.61
CA ILE A 194 -10.37 8.60 6.02
C ILE A 194 -10.38 9.77 6.99
N LEU A 195 -9.63 10.84 6.70
CA LEU A 195 -9.60 12.06 7.51
C LEU A 195 -10.71 13.07 7.15
N GLY A 196 -11.58 12.76 6.18
CA GLY A 196 -12.71 13.60 5.78
C GLY A 196 -12.35 14.86 5.00
N GLY A 197 -11.10 14.99 4.54
CA GLY A 197 -10.65 16.09 3.68
C GLY A 197 -11.15 15.98 2.23
N ASP A 198 -10.76 16.93 1.38
CA ASP A 198 -11.09 16.94 -0.06
C ASP A 198 -10.08 16.14 -0.91
N GLN A 199 -8.91 15.80 -0.37
CA GLN A 199 -7.80 15.15 -1.06
C GLN A 199 -7.32 13.90 -0.28
N PRO A 200 -6.77 12.88 -0.97
CA PRO A 200 -6.23 11.69 -0.32
C PRO A 200 -4.98 12.01 0.48
N THR A 201 -4.76 11.25 1.55
CA THR A 201 -3.56 11.33 2.39
C THR A 201 -2.71 10.05 2.30
N GLU A 202 -1.54 10.03 2.95
CA GLU A 202 -0.71 8.82 2.99
C GLU A 202 -1.41 7.67 3.75
N ALA A 203 -2.23 7.98 4.76
CA ALA A 203 -3.09 7.01 5.43
C ALA A 203 -4.10 6.38 4.49
N ASP A 204 -4.69 7.12 3.55
CA ASP A 204 -5.63 6.56 2.56
C ASP A 204 -4.94 5.55 1.64
N THR A 205 -3.71 5.82 1.22
CA THR A 205 -2.92 4.86 0.41
C THR A 205 -2.67 3.56 1.17
N SER A 206 -2.37 3.68 2.47
CA SER A 206 -2.12 2.54 3.34
C SER A 206 -3.41 1.77 3.57
N LEU A 207 -4.48 2.45 4.02
CA LEU A 207 -5.78 1.84 4.31
C LEU A 207 -6.33 1.09 3.10
N PHE A 208 -6.30 1.71 1.92
CA PHE A 208 -6.71 1.06 0.68
C PHE A 208 -5.87 -0.20 0.41
N GLY A 209 -4.54 -0.11 0.53
CA GLY A 209 -3.66 -1.26 0.35
C GLY A 209 -3.97 -2.44 1.27
N PHE A 210 -4.21 -2.18 2.55
CA PHE A 210 -4.55 -3.20 3.54
C PHE A 210 -5.95 -3.79 3.34
N VAL A 211 -6.95 -2.98 3.01
CA VAL A 211 -8.31 -3.46 2.72
C VAL A 211 -8.32 -4.38 1.51
N ILE A 212 -7.70 -3.95 0.40
CA ILE A 212 -7.61 -4.77 -0.82
C ILE A 212 -6.86 -6.07 -0.52
N SER A 213 -5.70 -5.98 0.13
CA SER A 213 -4.91 -7.15 0.50
C SER A 213 -5.73 -8.16 1.31
N ALA A 214 -6.53 -7.69 2.27
CA ALA A 214 -7.37 -8.57 3.08
C ALA A 214 -8.52 -9.19 2.26
N LEU A 215 -9.09 -8.46 1.28
CA LEU A 215 -10.15 -8.95 0.39
C LEU A 215 -9.66 -10.05 -0.58
N ILE A 216 -8.41 -9.97 -1.03
CA ILE A 216 -7.83 -10.95 -1.98
C ILE A 216 -6.94 -12.00 -1.31
N CYS A 217 -6.73 -11.93 0.01
CA CYS A 217 -5.94 -12.91 0.74
C CYS A 217 -6.69 -14.25 0.78
N PHE A 218 -6.19 -15.26 0.06
CA PHE A 218 -6.74 -16.62 0.10
C PHE A 218 -6.07 -17.52 1.15
N ALA A 219 -5.04 -17.01 1.83
CA ALA A 219 -4.26 -17.77 2.81
C ALA A 219 -5.04 -18.06 4.12
N GLY A 220 -6.21 -17.45 4.33
CA GLY A 220 -7.13 -17.75 5.42
C GLY A 220 -8.58 -17.34 5.11
N PRO A 221 -9.57 -18.25 5.22
CA PRO A 221 -10.97 -17.94 4.91
C PRO A 221 -11.63 -16.92 5.85
N ASP A 222 -11.02 -16.65 7.01
CA ASP A 222 -11.54 -15.73 8.01
C ASP A 222 -11.29 -14.25 7.66
N CYS A 223 -10.11 -13.91 7.12
CA CYS A 223 -9.75 -12.51 6.82
C CYS A 223 -10.71 -11.86 5.82
N GLN A 224 -11.09 -12.65 4.82
CA GLN A 224 -12.05 -12.27 3.79
C GLN A 224 -13.48 -12.08 4.33
N LYS A 225 -13.88 -12.86 5.34
CA LYS A 225 -15.20 -12.74 5.97
C LYS A 225 -15.26 -11.55 6.93
N GLU A 226 -14.16 -11.32 7.66
CA GLU A 226 -14.01 -10.19 8.58
C GLU A 226 -14.24 -8.86 7.85
N ILE A 227 -13.47 -8.59 6.77
CA ILE A 227 -13.61 -7.33 6.02
C ILE A 227 -14.98 -7.19 5.37
N ARG A 228 -15.54 -8.28 4.84
CA ARG A 228 -16.86 -8.23 4.19
C ARG A 228 -17.99 -7.88 5.17
N GLY A 229 -17.77 -8.01 6.48
CA GLY A 229 -18.71 -7.56 7.51
C GLY A 229 -18.81 -6.04 7.65
N PHE A 230 -17.89 -5.27 7.05
CA PHE A 230 -17.79 -3.82 7.22
C PHE A 230 -18.17 -3.07 5.93
N PRO A 231 -19.44 -2.67 5.76
CA PRO A 231 -19.92 -2.08 4.51
C PRO A 231 -19.24 -0.76 4.16
N ALA A 232 -18.82 0.05 5.14
CA ALA A 232 -18.15 1.32 4.85
C ALA A 232 -16.73 1.10 4.28
N LEU A 233 -16.03 0.06 4.73
CA LEU A 233 -14.73 -0.33 4.17
C LEU A 233 -14.86 -0.83 2.72
N LEU A 234 -15.92 -1.60 2.43
CA LEU A 234 -16.21 -2.06 1.07
C LEU A 234 -16.57 -0.90 0.13
N ASP A 235 -17.46 -0.01 0.56
CA ASP A 235 -17.85 1.19 -0.21
C ASP A 235 -16.65 2.12 -0.47
N TYR A 236 -15.81 2.32 0.56
CA TYR A 236 -14.56 3.07 0.44
C TYR A 236 -13.63 2.47 -0.61
N ALA A 237 -13.34 1.17 -0.52
CA ALA A 237 -12.46 0.48 -1.47
C ALA A 237 -13.04 0.49 -2.89
N GLU A 238 -14.35 0.28 -3.04
CA GLU A 238 -15.02 0.26 -4.33
C GLU A 238 -14.94 1.60 -5.07
N ARG A 239 -15.16 2.72 -4.38
CA ARG A 239 -15.05 4.06 -4.98
C ARG A 239 -13.65 4.35 -5.46
N ILE A 240 -12.64 4.04 -4.63
CA ILE A 240 -11.23 4.24 -4.99
C ILE A 240 -10.86 3.36 -6.19
N HIS A 241 -11.29 2.10 -6.19
CA HIS A 241 -11.08 1.19 -7.31
C HIS A 241 -11.68 1.76 -8.61
N ASN A 242 -12.96 2.14 -8.59
CA ASN A 242 -13.65 2.65 -9.77
C ASN A 242 -13.01 3.93 -10.32
N ARG A 243 -12.49 4.80 -9.44
CA ARG A 243 -11.88 6.07 -9.85
C ARG A 243 -10.45 5.95 -10.32
N TYR A 244 -9.62 5.21 -9.60
CA TYR A 244 -8.17 5.18 -9.78
C TYR A 244 -7.65 3.89 -10.41
N PHE A 245 -8.38 2.78 -10.30
CA PHE A 245 -7.98 1.47 -10.81
C PHE A 245 -9.03 0.84 -11.77
N PRO A 246 -9.59 1.59 -12.74
CA PRO A 246 -10.60 1.04 -13.65
C PRO A 246 -10.06 -0.05 -14.58
N ASP A 247 -8.73 -0.12 -14.73
CA ASP A 247 -7.99 -1.13 -15.49
C ASP A 247 -7.72 -2.42 -14.69
N TYR A 248 -8.06 -2.46 -13.39
CA TYR A 248 -7.83 -3.64 -12.56
C TYR A 248 -9.09 -4.49 -12.43
N GLU A 249 -8.93 -5.80 -12.34
CA GLU A 249 -9.98 -6.72 -11.95
C GLU A 249 -10.39 -6.45 -10.49
N LYS A 250 -11.70 -6.25 -10.29
CA LYS A 250 -12.27 -6.14 -8.95
C LYS A 250 -12.13 -7.49 -8.22
N TRP A 251 -11.94 -7.43 -6.91
CA TRP A 251 -11.87 -8.63 -6.08
C TRP A 251 -13.17 -9.45 -6.16
N PRO A 252 -13.11 -10.78 -5.91
CA PRO A 252 -14.29 -11.63 -5.92
C PRO A 252 -15.33 -11.15 -4.91
N ALA A 253 -16.62 -11.20 -5.30
CA ALA A 253 -17.74 -10.89 -4.41
C ALA A 253 -17.75 -11.80 -3.17
#